data_AF-W8W323-F1
#
_entry.id   AF-W8W323-F1
#
_cell.length_a   1.000
_cell.length_b   1.000
_cell.length_c   1.000
_cell.angle_alpha   90.00
_cell.angle_beta   90.00
_cell.angle_gamma   90.00
#
_symmetry.space_group_name_H-M   'P 1'
#
loop_
_entity.id
_entity.type
_entity.pdbx_description
1 polymer ?
#
loop_
_entity_poly.entity_id
_entity_poly.type
_entity_poly.pdbx_seq_one_letter_code
_entity_poly.pdbx_strand_id
1 'polypeptide(L)'
;WQVIPFLKGVAGTGKSTVIKVIQKFYTTRDIGVVSNNIERQFGASTIFNKKLFIIPEMKGDFSLDAAIFQSMITGEEVSLAVKHDSPCVGKWTVPGIMAG
;
A
#
# COMPACT_ATOMS: atom_id res chain seq x y z
N TRP A 1 -7.71 -6.07 -7.96
CA TRP A 1 -8.79 -5.09 -8.25
C TRP A 1 -8.62 -4.45 -9.63
N GLN A 2 -7.45 -4.61 -10.27
CA GLN A 2 -7.07 -4.03 -11.57
C GLN A 2 -7.09 -2.49 -11.62
N VAL A 3 -7.47 -1.83 -10.52
CA VAL A 3 -7.46 -0.39 -10.35
C VAL A 3 -7.00 -0.04 -8.94
N ILE A 4 -6.34 1.11 -8.81
CA ILE A 4 -6.00 1.74 -7.53
C ILE A 4 -6.28 3.25 -7.63
N PRO A 5 -7.07 3.85 -6.72
CA PRO A 5 -7.30 5.28 -6.73
C PRO A 5 -6.03 6.08 -6.40
N PHE A 6 -5.74 7.09 -7.24
CA PHE A 6 -4.66 8.05 -7.02
C PHE A 6 -5.22 9.47 -6.96
N LEU A 7 -5.14 10.10 -5.78
CA LEU A 7 -5.56 11.48 -5.57
C LEU A 7 -4.42 12.42 -5.96
N LYS A 8 -4.52 13.05 -7.13
CA LYS A 8 -3.53 14.03 -7.61
C LYS A 8 -3.91 15.45 -7.21
N GLY A 9 -2.97 16.23 -6.67
CA GLY A 9 -3.17 17.68 -6.52
C GLY A 9 -2.18 18.38 -5.58
N VAL A 10 -2.25 19.71 -5.50
CA VAL A 10 -1.36 20.52 -4.64
C VAL A 10 -1.71 20.40 -3.15
N ALA A 11 -0.83 20.88 -2.28
CA ALA A 11 -1.09 20.93 -0.84
C ALA A 11 -2.39 21.70 -0.53
N GLY A 12 -3.13 21.27 0.50
CA GLY A 12 -4.37 21.95 0.92
C GLY A 12 -5.64 21.58 0.14
N THR A 13 -5.58 20.73 -0.88
CA THR A 13 -6.77 20.33 -1.67
C THR A 13 -7.62 19.21 -1.04
N GLY A 14 -7.35 18.83 0.20
CA GLY A 14 -8.16 17.84 0.93
C GLY A 14 -7.82 16.36 0.68
N LYS A 15 -6.75 16.04 -0.08
CA LYS A 15 -6.30 14.64 -0.32
C LYS A 15 -6.14 13.84 0.98
N SER A 16 -5.43 14.40 1.95
CA SER A 16 -5.21 13.77 3.25
C SER A 16 -6.51 13.66 4.07
N THR A 17 -7.47 14.55 3.84
CA THR A 17 -8.80 14.47 4.48
C THR A 17 -9.59 13.27 3.96
N VAL A 18 -9.59 13.04 2.64
CA VAL A 18 -10.23 11.86 2.03
C VAL A 18 -9.63 10.58 2.59
N ILE A 19 -8.30 10.46 2.63
CA ILE A 19 -7.61 9.30 3.22
C ILE A 19 -7.99 9.13 4.70
N LYS A 20 -8.03 10.21 5.49
CA LYS A 20 -8.46 10.15 6.91
C LYS A 20 -9.91 9.66 7.07
N VAL A 21 -10.82 10.05 6.18
CA VAL A 21 -12.20 9.55 6.20
C VAL A 21 -12.22 8.05 5.90
N ILE A 22 -11.46 7.59 4.91
CA ILE A 22 -11.37 6.17 4.55
C ILE A 22 -10.79 5.35 5.72
N GLN A 23 -9.76 5.85 6.39
CA GLN A 23 -9.17 5.18 7.56
C GLN A 23 -10.18 4.94 8.68
N LYS A 24 -11.18 5.82 8.88
CA LYS A 24 -12.18 5.68 9.94
C LYS A 24 -13.10 4.47 9.77
N PHE A 25 -13.16 3.85 8.59
CA PHE A 25 -13.92 2.62 8.36
C PHE A 25 -13.19 1.36 8.86
N TYR A 26 -11.92 1.47 9.25
CA TYR A 26 -11.09 0.35 9.65
C TYR A 26 -10.47 0.57 11.03
N THR A 27 -10.13 -0.51 11.72
CA THR A 27 -9.31 -0.43 12.93
C THR A 27 -7.87 -0.08 12.52
N THR A 28 -7.16 0.70 13.32
CA THR A 28 -5.75 1.08 13.04
C THR A 28 -4.85 -0.12 12.74
N ARG A 29 -5.11 -1.28 13.37
CA ARG A 29 -4.35 -2.53 13.15
C ARG A 29 -4.57 -3.13 11.75
N ASP A 30 -5.72 -2.87 11.15
CA ASP A 30 -6.11 -3.36 9.82
C ASP A 30 -5.59 -2.45 8.69
N ILE A 31 -4.96 -1.32 9.02
CA ILE A 31 -4.46 -0.34 8.04
C ILE A 31 -2.94 -0.48 7.91
N GLY A 32 -2.48 -0.69 6.68
CA GLY A 32 -1.07 -0.65 6.30
C GLY A 32 -0.68 0.75 5.82
N VAL A 33 0.22 1.43 6.51
CA VAL A 33 0.74 2.73 6.05
C VAL A 33 2.04 2.51 5.31
N VAL A 34 2.06 2.84 4.02
CA VAL A 34 3.23 2.73 3.15
C VAL A 34 3.81 4.12 2.96
N SER A 35 5.01 4.33 3.48
CA SER A 35 5.78 5.55 3.27
C SER A 35 6.62 5.44 2.01
N ASN A 36 7.10 6.59 1.50
CA ASN A 36 7.93 6.63 0.30
C ASN A 36 9.24 5.82 0.42
N ASN A 37 9.77 5.74 1.65
CA ASN A 37 11.03 5.08 1.98
C ASN A 37 10.80 3.67 2.55
N ILE A 38 9.72 3.00 2.15
CA ILE A 38 9.45 1.63 2.57
C ILE A 38 10.61 0.70 2.15
N GLU A 39 10.98 -0.23 3.03
CA GLU A 39 12.02 -1.22 2.73
C GLU A 39 11.64 -2.03 1.48
N ARG A 40 12.51 -2.03 0.46
CA ARG A 40 12.21 -2.67 -0.84
C ARG A 40 11.91 -4.17 -0.71
N GLN A 41 12.67 -4.85 0.14
CA GLN A 41 12.65 -6.31 0.24
C GLN A 41 11.52 -6.83 1.15
N PHE A 42 11.25 -6.14 2.25
CA PHE A 42 10.34 -6.62 3.31
C PHE A 42 9.09 -5.75 3.48
N GLY A 43 9.02 -4.59 2.82
CA GLY A 43 7.96 -3.63 3.00
C GLY A 43 6.57 -4.17 2.71
N ALA A 44 6.41 -4.82 1.55
CA ALA A 44 5.12 -5.34 1.12
C ALA A 44 4.57 -6.44 2.04
N SER A 45 5.43 -7.26 2.68
CA SER A 45 4.94 -8.32 3.57
C SER A 45 4.28 -7.75 4.83
N THR A 46 4.69 -6.55 5.29
CA THR A 46 4.08 -5.88 6.45
C THR A 46 2.61 -5.51 6.24
N ILE A 47 2.18 -5.38 4.98
CA ILE A 47 0.83 -4.98 4.61
C ILE A 47 0.00 -6.09 3.97
N PHE A 48 0.57 -7.28 3.76
CA PHE A 48 -0.10 -8.41 3.11
C PHE A 48 -1.36 -8.90 3.86
N ASN A 49 -1.34 -8.86 5.20
CA ASN A 49 -2.45 -9.28 6.05
C ASN A 49 -3.33 -8.11 6.55
N LYS A 50 -3.27 -6.96 5.88
CA LYS A 50 -4.10 -5.79 6.20
C LYS A 50 -5.43 -5.83 5.45
N LYS A 51 -6.36 -4.95 5.81
CA LYS A 51 -7.63 -4.76 5.08
C LYS A 51 -7.61 -3.55 4.15
N LEU A 52 -6.66 -2.65 4.35
CA LEU A 52 -6.42 -1.47 3.52
C LEU A 52 -4.94 -1.12 3.60
N PHE A 53 -4.32 -0.76 2.48
CA PHE A 53 -3.06 -0.02 2.50
C PHE A 53 -3.24 1.41 1.98
N ILE A 54 -2.44 2.33 2.51
CA ILE A 54 -2.46 3.73 2.11
C ILE A 54 -1.05 4.21 1.78
N ILE A 55 -0.93 5.05 0.75
CA ILE A 55 0.28 5.81 0.45
C ILE A 55 -0.11 7.29 0.54
N PRO A 56 0.05 7.94 1.71
CA PRO A 56 -0.43 9.30 1.93
C PRO A 56 0.29 10.35 1.07
N GLU A 57 1.50 10.06 0.64
CA GLU A 57 2.35 10.92 -0.18
C GLU A 57 3.31 10.05 -1.01
N MET A 58 3.05 9.96 -2.31
CA MET A 58 3.88 9.25 -3.27
C MET A 58 4.80 10.25 -3.98
N LYS A 59 6.11 10.00 -3.93
CA LYS A 59 7.11 10.81 -4.65
C LYS A 59 7.64 10.03 -5.85
N GLY A 60 8.40 10.71 -6.72
CA GLY A 60 9.00 10.08 -7.91
C GLY A 60 9.99 8.95 -7.56
N ASP A 61 10.56 9.01 -6.36
CA ASP A 61 11.52 8.06 -5.79
C ASP A 61 10.85 7.01 -4.87
N PHE A 62 9.62 6.59 -5.19
CA PHE A 62 8.91 5.54 -4.46
C PHE A 62 9.71 4.23 -4.46
N SER A 63 10.01 3.72 -3.26
CA SER A 63 11.00 2.65 -3.09
C SER A 63 10.47 1.23 -3.33
N LEU A 64 9.16 1.01 -3.37
CA LEU A 64 8.60 -0.33 -3.60
C LEU A 64 8.91 -0.82 -5.01
N ASP A 65 9.23 -2.11 -5.13
CA ASP A 65 9.45 -2.73 -6.43
C ASP A 65 8.21 -2.63 -7.34
N ALA A 66 8.43 -2.22 -8.60
CA ALA A 66 7.37 -1.94 -9.54
C ALA A 66 6.58 -3.20 -9.94
N ALA A 67 7.23 -4.35 -10.04
CA ALA A 67 6.56 -5.61 -10.38
C ALA A 67 5.70 -6.08 -9.21
N ILE A 68 6.22 -6.02 -7.98
CA ILE A 68 5.43 -6.30 -6.77
C ILE A 68 4.21 -5.37 -6.71
N PHE A 69 4.41 -4.07 -6.94
CA PHE A 69 3.34 -3.10 -6.91
C PHE A 69 2.25 -3.39 -7.97
N GLN A 70 2.64 -3.76 -9.19
CA GLN A 70 1.71 -4.18 -10.23
C GLN A 70 0.90 -5.42 -9.80
N SER A 71 1.58 -6.43 -9.25
CA SER A 71 0.93 -7.65 -8.73
C SER A 71 -0.05 -7.37 -7.58
N MET A 72 0.25 -6.38 -6.73
CA MET A 72 -0.69 -5.91 -5.70
C MET A 72 -1.96 -5.28 -6.31
N ILE A 73 -1.83 -4.53 -7.41
CA ILE A 73 -2.98 -3.89 -8.08
C ILE A 73 -3.85 -4.91 -8.81
N THR A 74 -3.21 -5.81 -9.56
CA THR A 74 -3.88 -6.88 -10.33
C THR A 74 -4.52 -7.91 -9.39
N GLY A 75 -3.96 -8.13 -8.21
CA GLY A 75 -4.42 -9.15 -7.27
C GLY A 75 -3.86 -10.53 -7.60
N GLU A 76 -2.64 -10.56 -8.13
CA GLU A 76 -1.89 -11.78 -8.46
C GLU A 76 -1.38 -12.50 -7.22
N GLU A 77 -0.89 -13.73 -7.40
CA GLU A 77 -0.10 -14.39 -6.37
C GLU A 77 1.24 -13.70 -6.21
N VAL A 78 1.60 -13.38 -4.97
CA VAL A 78 2.87 -12.77 -4.61
C VAL A 78 3.60 -13.64 -3.60
N SER A 79 4.93 -13.64 -3.68
CA SER A 79 5.83 -14.24 -2.70
C SER A 79 6.70 -13.15 -2.11
N LEU A 80 6.40 -12.75 -0.88
CA LEU A 80 7.02 -11.60 -0.23
C LEU A 80 7.97 -12.07 0.86
N ALA A 81 9.21 -11.57 0.84
CA ALA A 81 10.17 -11.87 1.89
C ALA A 81 9.70 -11.28 3.23
N VAL A 82 9.85 -12.06 4.30
CA VAL A 82 9.61 -11.63 5.68
C VAL A 82 10.96 -11.67 6.41
N LYS A 83 11.24 -10.63 7.19
CA LYS A 83 12.53 -10.53 7.89
C LYS A 83 12.60 -11.57 9.00
N HIS A 84 13.62 -12.43 8.96
CA HIS A 84 13.83 -13.53 9.91
C HIS A 84 12.70 -14.58 9.97
N ASP A 85 11.89 -14.69 8.92
CA ASP A 85 10.80 -15.65 8.86
C ASP A 85 10.62 -16.20 7.43
N SER A 86 9.75 -17.19 7.29
CA SER A 86 9.40 -17.78 6.00
C SER A 86 8.68 -16.75 5.11
N PRO A 87 8.89 -16.80 3.78
CA PRO A 87 8.21 -15.90 2.86
C PRO A 87 6.69 -16.05 2.96
N CYS A 88 6.01 -14.91 2.88
CA CYS A 88 4.56 -14.85 2.84
C CYS A 88 4.11 -15.03 1.39
N VAL A 89 3.46 -16.16 1.11
CA VAL A 89 3.00 -16.53 -0.23
C VAL A 89 1.48 -16.57 -0.26
N GLY A 90 0.90 -15.91 -1.24
CA GLY A 90 -0.53 -16.04 -1.52
C GLY A 90 -1.06 -14.95 -2.43
N LYS A 91 -2.37 -15.01 -2.67
CA LYS A 91 -3.06 -14.04 -3.51
C LYS A 91 -3.19 -12.69 -2.81
N TRP A 92 -2.81 -11.62 -3.49
CA TRP A 92 -3.00 -10.27 -2.96
C TRP A 92 -4.48 -9.86 -2.96
N THR A 93 -5.01 -9.49 -1.79
CA THR A 93 -6.41 -9.08 -1.63
C THR A 93 -6.59 -7.66 -1.08
N VAL A 94 -5.52 -7.07 -0.55
CA VAL A 94 -5.58 -5.80 0.19
C VAL A 94 -5.76 -4.62 -0.78
N PRO A 95 -6.89 -3.89 -0.74
CA PRO A 95 -7.08 -2.70 -1.56
C PRO A 95 -6.17 -1.55 -1.10
N GLY A 96 -5.85 -0.65 -2.03
CA GLY A 96 -4.98 0.49 -1.80
C GLY A 96 -5.63 1.83 -2.14
N ILE A 97 -5.13 2.91 -1.54
CA ILE A 97 -5.35 4.29 -2.00
C ILE A 97 -4.07 5.10 -1.86
N MET A 98 -3.82 5.99 -2.82
CA MET A 98 -2.61 6.79 -2.89
C MET A 98 -2.91 8.27 -3.10
N ALA A 99 -1.99 9.13 -2.69
CA ALA A 99 -2.04 10.57 -2.96
C ALA A 99 -0.66 11.14 -3.32
N GLY A 100 -0.63 12.17 -4.15
CA GLY A 100 0.59 12.88 -4.57
C GLY A 100 0.30 14.18 -5.33
#